data_AF-A0A438GAP3-F1
#
_entry.id   AF-A0A438GAP3-F1
#
_cell.length_a   1.000
_cell.length_b   1.000
_cell.length_c   1.000
_cell.angle_alpha   90.00
_cell.angle_beta   90.00
_cell.angle_gamma   90.00
#
_symmetry.space_group_name_H-M   'P 1'
#
loop_
_entity.id
_entity.type
_entity.pdbx_description
1 polymer ?
#
loop_
_entity_poly.entity_id
_entity_poly.type
_entity_poly.pdbx_seq_one_letter_code
_entity_poly.pdbx_strand_id
1 'polypeptide(L)'
;MEMASASNGFEAKLRDVGNRLLHPPSSADELLPLLEAESYLEKVEQQPCMSTKIALSPLMEAFVADQILKHGNGGVEVSAVACKSEITRIMAPDAPYDDNQMTEIFQLSVASFEN
;
A
#
# COMPACT_ATOMS: atom_id res chain seq x y z
N MET A 1 -14.81 -11.81 -23.64
CA MET A 1 -15.19 -10.44 -23.23
C MET A 1 -15.34 -10.30 -21.71
N GLU A 2 -15.42 -11.40 -20.93
CA GLU A 2 -15.51 -11.36 -19.45
C GLU A 2 -14.22 -10.98 -18.70
N MET A 3 -13.03 -11.17 -19.28
CA MET A 3 -11.76 -10.85 -18.59
C MET A 3 -11.53 -9.35 -18.37
N ALA A 4 -12.13 -8.48 -19.18
CA ALA A 4 -11.96 -7.03 -19.06
C ALA A 4 -12.83 -6.41 -17.94
N SER A 5 -13.98 -7.00 -17.62
CA SER A 5 -14.89 -6.44 -16.61
C SER A 5 -14.43 -6.74 -15.18
N ALA A 6 -13.84 -7.92 -14.93
CA ALA A 6 -13.26 -8.28 -13.64
C ALA A 6 -12.01 -7.45 -13.31
N SER A 7 -11.15 -7.20 -14.31
CA SER A 7 -9.98 -6.32 -14.19
C SER A 7 -10.37 -4.89 -13.84
N ASN A 8 -11.42 -4.35 -14.47
CA ASN A 8 -11.90 -2.99 -14.20
C ASN A 8 -12.42 -2.81 -12.77
N GLY A 9 -13.11 -3.81 -12.21
CA GLY A 9 -13.61 -3.75 -10.84
C GLY A 9 -12.49 -3.78 -9.79
N PHE A 10 -11.48 -4.61 -10.02
CA PHE A 10 -10.31 -4.72 -9.15
C PHE A 10 -9.45 -3.44 -9.18
N GLU A 11 -9.11 -2.95 -10.38
CA GLU A 11 -8.36 -1.70 -10.55
C GLU A 11 -9.10 -0.48 -9.99
N ALA A 12 -10.43 -0.43 -10.16
CA ALA A 12 -11.24 0.63 -9.56
C ALA A 12 -11.14 0.64 -8.03
N LYS A 13 -11.07 -0.55 -7.41
CA LYS A 13 -10.94 -0.69 -5.95
C LYS A 13 -9.57 -0.27 -5.45
N LEU A 14 -8.49 -0.68 -6.13
CA LEU A 14 -7.13 -0.21 -5.80
C LEU A 14 -7.05 1.32 -5.84
N ARG A 15 -7.63 1.91 -6.88
CA ARG A 15 -7.68 3.37 -7.05
C ARG A 15 -8.51 4.06 -5.96
N ASP A 16 -9.67 3.51 -5.62
CA ASP A 16 -10.54 4.08 -4.57
C ASP A 16 -9.83 4.10 -3.21
N VAL A 17 -9.24 2.97 -2.81
CA VAL A 17 -8.49 2.87 -1.56
C VAL A 17 -7.30 3.82 -1.55
N GLY A 18 -6.52 3.87 -2.63
CA GLY A 18 -5.41 4.81 -2.75
C GLY A 18 -5.84 6.27 -2.61
N ASN A 19 -6.92 6.67 -3.28
CA ASN A 19 -7.44 8.03 -3.19
C ASN A 19 -7.88 8.42 -1.77
N ARG A 20 -8.46 7.46 -1.02
CA ARG A 20 -8.84 7.67 0.38
C ARG A 20 -7.61 7.79 1.29
N LEU A 21 -6.54 7.04 1.00
CA LEU A 21 -5.29 7.09 1.75
C LEU A 21 -4.42 8.32 1.45
N LEU A 22 -4.63 9.03 0.33
CA LEU A 22 -3.97 10.32 0.07
C LEU A 22 -4.34 11.39 1.11
N HIS A 23 -5.54 11.29 1.68
CA HIS A 23 -6.02 12.15 2.78
C HIS A 23 -6.52 11.25 3.91
N PRO A 24 -5.60 10.55 4.59
CA PRO A 24 -5.97 9.46 5.48
C PRO A 24 -6.76 10.00 6.69
N PRO A 25 -7.79 9.28 7.15
CA PRO A 25 -8.45 9.63 8.41
C PRO A 25 -7.45 9.52 9.57
N SER A 26 -7.62 10.35 10.59
CA SER A 26 -6.77 10.35 11.79
C SER A 26 -7.13 9.26 12.80
N SER A 27 -8.27 8.60 12.64
CA SER A 27 -8.73 7.53 13.52
C SER A 27 -8.20 6.18 13.06
N ALA A 28 -7.61 5.42 13.98
CA ALA A 28 -7.16 4.06 13.71
C ALA A 28 -8.33 3.15 13.24
N ASP A 29 -9.53 3.33 13.82
CA ASP A 29 -10.71 2.52 13.48
C ASP A 29 -11.19 2.74 12.04
N GLU A 30 -10.92 3.92 11.47
CA GLU A 30 -11.25 4.25 10.09
C GLU A 30 -10.11 3.90 9.11
N LEU A 31 -8.87 3.93 9.61
CA LEU A 31 -7.67 3.71 8.81
C LEU A 31 -7.37 2.21 8.63
N LEU A 32 -7.57 1.38 9.65
CA LEU A 32 -7.33 -0.07 9.57
C LEU A 32 -8.11 -0.75 8.43
N PRO A 33 -9.42 -0.50 8.24
CA PRO A 33 -10.15 -1.06 7.10
C PRO A 33 -9.63 -0.61 5.72
N LEU A 34 -9.00 0.56 5.64
CA LEU A 34 -8.35 1.01 4.41
C LEU A 34 -7.04 0.26 4.17
N LEU A 35 -6.30 -0.07 5.23
CA LEU A 35 -5.03 -0.78 5.17
C LEU A 35 -5.20 -2.30 4.94
N GLU A 36 -6.44 -2.83 5.03
CA GLU A 36 -6.79 -4.14 4.44
C GLU A 36 -6.56 -4.19 2.92
N ALA A 37 -6.19 -3.05 2.30
CA ALA A 37 -5.54 -2.95 0.98
C ALA A 37 -4.51 -4.05 0.72
N GLU A 38 -3.74 -4.45 1.74
CA GLU A 38 -2.71 -5.49 1.64
C GLU A 38 -3.22 -6.78 0.99
N SER A 39 -4.41 -7.25 1.39
CA SER A 39 -5.07 -8.43 0.80
C SER A 39 -5.46 -8.29 -0.69
N TYR A 40 -5.51 -7.06 -1.21
CA TYR A 40 -5.68 -6.78 -2.63
C TYR A 40 -4.32 -6.71 -3.32
N LEU A 41 -3.32 -6.10 -2.68
CA LEU A 41 -1.97 -5.99 -3.21
C LEU A 41 -1.29 -7.36 -3.36
N GLU A 42 -1.55 -8.30 -2.44
CA GLU A 42 -1.08 -9.70 -2.51
C GLU A 42 -1.46 -10.37 -3.86
N LYS A 43 -2.61 -10.00 -4.42
CA LYS A 43 -3.14 -10.56 -5.68
C LYS A 43 -2.54 -9.94 -6.94
N VAL A 44 -1.73 -8.89 -6.79
CA VAL A 44 -1.06 -8.23 -7.90
C VAL A 44 0.29 -8.89 -8.13
N GLU A 45 0.52 -9.40 -9.33
CA GLU A 45 1.81 -9.96 -9.71
C GLU A 45 2.89 -8.88 -9.85
N GLN A 46 4.15 -9.30 -9.84
CA GLN A 46 5.27 -8.40 -10.10
C GLN A 46 5.19 -7.87 -11.54
N GLN A 47 5.63 -6.63 -11.74
CA GLN A 47 5.60 -5.95 -13.04
C GLN A 47 4.21 -5.99 -13.72
N PRO A 48 3.15 -5.50 -13.06
CA PRO A 48 1.80 -5.59 -13.60
C PRO A 48 1.64 -4.74 -14.87
N CYS A 49 0.55 -4.96 -15.61
CA CYS A 49 0.25 -4.18 -16.80
C CYS A 49 0.05 -2.68 -16.48
N MET A 50 0.16 -1.83 -17.51
CA MET A 50 0.14 -0.37 -17.32
C MET A 50 -1.16 0.15 -16.68
N SER A 51 -2.31 -0.47 -16.99
CA SER A 51 -3.58 -0.08 -16.37
C SER A 51 -3.57 -0.30 -14.86
N THR A 52 -3.04 -1.44 -14.40
CA THR A 52 -2.92 -1.75 -12.98
C THR A 52 -1.89 -0.85 -12.30
N LYS A 53 -0.76 -0.53 -12.95
CA LYS A 53 0.19 0.47 -12.44
C LYS A 53 -0.47 1.84 -12.26
N ILE A 54 -1.28 2.29 -13.22
CA ILE A 54 -2.04 3.55 -13.11
C ILE A 54 -3.04 3.49 -11.95
N ALA A 55 -3.72 2.35 -11.78
CA ALA A 55 -4.66 2.16 -10.67
C ALA A 55 -3.98 2.16 -9.29
N LEU A 56 -2.75 1.68 -9.19
CA LEU A 56 -1.94 1.68 -7.97
C LEU A 56 -1.32 3.03 -7.62
N SER A 57 -1.16 3.93 -8.60
CA SER A 57 -0.45 5.21 -8.41
C SER A 57 -0.92 6.02 -7.19
N PRO A 58 -2.23 6.21 -6.93
CA PRO A 58 -2.67 6.97 -5.76
C PRO A 58 -2.29 6.29 -4.44
N LEU A 59 -2.30 4.96 -4.42
CA LEU A 59 -1.94 4.18 -3.24
C LEU A 59 -0.43 4.25 -2.98
N MET A 60 0.38 4.16 -4.04
CA MET A 60 1.83 4.35 -3.93
C MET A 60 2.18 5.74 -3.38
N GLU A 61 1.54 6.79 -3.92
CA GLU A 61 1.72 8.17 -3.46
C GLU A 61 1.29 8.36 -2.00
N ALA A 62 0.18 7.74 -1.58
CA ALA A 62 -0.27 7.80 -0.18
C ALA A 62 0.77 7.23 0.80
N PHE A 63 1.50 6.18 0.41
CA PHE A 63 2.52 5.55 1.24
C PHE A 63 3.93 6.17 1.12
N VAL A 64 4.11 7.15 0.23
CA VAL A 64 5.29 8.04 0.22
C VAL A 64 5.22 9.04 1.37
N ALA A 65 4.02 9.42 1.81
CA ALA A 65 3.85 10.30 2.96
C ALA A 65 3.98 9.51 4.28
N ASP A 66 4.93 9.90 5.13
CA ASP A 66 5.21 9.25 6.41
C ASP A 66 4.06 9.30 7.44
N GLN A 67 2.97 10.00 7.15
CA GLN A 67 1.87 10.22 8.10
C GLN A 67 1.25 8.92 8.60
N ILE A 68 1.10 7.92 7.73
CA ILE A 68 0.51 6.63 8.10
C ILE A 68 1.50 5.77 8.90
N LEU A 69 2.79 5.83 8.55
CA LEU A 69 3.86 5.08 9.23
C LEU A 69 4.20 5.62 10.62
N LYS A 70 3.83 6.87 10.91
CA LYS A 70 4.08 7.56 12.18
C LYS A 70 2.79 7.83 12.96
N HIS A 71 1.77 7.00 12.75
CA HIS A 71 0.44 7.19 13.36
C HIS A 71 0.45 7.00 14.89
N GLY A 72 1.34 6.18 15.44
CA GLY A 72 1.40 5.85 16.87
C GLY A 72 0.43 4.76 17.32
N ASN A 73 -0.34 4.17 16.39
CA ASN A 73 -1.11 2.95 16.64
C ASN A 73 -0.39 1.77 16.00
N GLY A 74 0.06 0.81 16.80
CA GLY A 74 0.87 -0.32 16.30
C GLY A 74 0.17 -1.14 15.22
N GLY A 75 -1.15 -1.34 15.30
CA GLY A 75 -1.88 -2.07 14.25
C GLY A 75 -1.87 -1.34 12.91
N VAL A 76 -2.04 -0.02 12.94
CA VAL A 76 -1.96 0.84 11.75
C VAL A 76 -0.56 0.77 11.15
N GLU A 77 0.48 0.92 11.98
CA GLU A 77 1.87 0.93 11.53
C GLU A 77 2.27 -0.41 10.90
N VAL A 78 1.91 -1.53 11.54
CA VAL A 78 2.13 -2.89 11.00
C VAL A 78 1.43 -3.07 9.66
N SER A 79 0.17 -2.67 9.55
CA SER A 79 -0.63 -2.83 8.33
C SER A 79 -0.08 -1.97 7.19
N ALA A 80 0.41 -0.77 7.51
CA ALA A 80 1.05 0.12 6.55
C ALA A 80 2.40 -0.43 6.06
N VAL A 81 3.21 -0.99 6.95
CA VAL A 81 4.45 -1.68 6.59
C VAL A 81 4.17 -2.88 5.67
N ALA A 82 3.13 -3.66 5.95
CA ALA A 82 2.73 -4.78 5.10
C ALA A 82 2.33 -4.30 3.69
N CYS A 83 1.52 -3.23 3.59
CA CYS A 83 1.18 -2.61 2.31
C CYS A 83 2.43 -2.15 1.54
N LYS A 84 3.39 -1.47 2.19
CA LYS A 84 4.63 -1.00 1.54
C LYS A 84 5.54 -2.16 1.10
N SER A 85 5.55 -3.25 1.84
CA SER A 85 6.26 -4.48 1.47
C SER A 85 5.70 -5.08 0.18
N GLU A 86 4.37 -5.12 0.05
CA GLU A 86 3.72 -5.59 -1.17
C GLU A 86 3.94 -4.65 -2.35
N ILE A 87 3.89 -3.33 -2.16
CA ILE A 87 4.25 -2.36 -3.22
C ILE A 87 5.68 -2.60 -3.70
N THR A 88 6.62 -2.84 -2.79
CA THR A 88 8.01 -3.19 -3.12
C THR A 88 8.08 -4.46 -3.95
N ARG A 89 7.35 -5.51 -3.57
CA ARG A 89 7.27 -6.77 -4.34
C ARG A 89 6.71 -6.54 -5.75
N ILE A 90 5.61 -5.79 -5.87
CA ILE A 90 4.91 -5.53 -7.14
C ILE A 90 5.79 -4.75 -8.11
N MET A 91 6.53 -3.76 -7.62
CA MET A 91 7.33 -2.86 -8.43
C MET A 91 8.70 -3.44 -8.79
N ALA A 92 9.19 -4.44 -8.04
CA ALA A 92 10.43 -5.13 -8.36
C ALA A 92 10.49 -5.60 -9.83
N PRO A 93 11.63 -5.42 -10.51
CA PRO A 93 12.94 -5.03 -9.98
C PRO A 93 13.12 -3.51 -9.81
N ASP A 94 12.15 -2.69 -10.19
CA ASP A 94 12.22 -1.24 -10.05
C ASP A 94 11.92 -0.85 -8.59
N ALA A 95 12.83 -0.14 -7.94
CA ALA A 95 12.64 0.30 -6.57
C ALA A 95 11.56 1.40 -6.49
N PRO A 96 10.46 1.20 -5.74
CA PRO A 96 9.42 2.23 -5.61
C PRO A 96 9.78 3.32 -4.58
N TYR A 97 10.82 3.09 -3.77
CA TYR A 97 11.24 3.93 -2.66
C TYR A 97 12.76 4.16 -2.74
N ASP A 98 13.21 5.31 -2.25
CA ASP A 98 14.64 5.59 -2.09
C ASP A 98 15.25 4.87 -0.87
N ASP A 99 16.58 4.93 -0.72
CA ASP A 99 17.32 4.25 0.35
C ASP A 99 16.88 4.67 1.76
N ASN A 100 16.50 5.94 1.95
CA ASN A 100 16.06 6.44 3.26
C ASN A 100 14.68 5.89 3.59
N GLN A 101 13.77 5.94 2.62
CA GLN A 101 12.43 5.38 2.75
C GLN A 101 12.47 3.86 2.99
N MET A 102 13.32 3.13 2.27
CA MET A 102 13.53 1.70 2.50
C MET A 102 14.09 1.40 3.89
N THR A 103 15.04 2.21 4.35
CA THR A 103 15.60 2.07 5.71
C THR A 103 14.52 2.21 6.78
N GLU A 104 13.65 3.21 6.65
CA GLU A 104 12.54 3.42 7.57
C GLU A 104 11.53 2.26 7.56
N ILE A 105 11.17 1.76 6.37
CA ILE A 105 10.29 0.58 6.23
C ILE A 105 10.89 -0.61 6.98
N PHE A 106 12.19 -0.88 6.81
CA PHE A 106 12.85 -1.99 7.50
C PHE A 106 12.92 -1.78 9.02
N GLN A 107 13.20 -0.57 9.49
CA GLN A 107 13.21 -0.26 10.92
C GLN A 107 11.84 -0.48 11.56
N LEU A 108 10.77 0.01 10.93
CA LEU A 108 9.39 -0.19 11.40
C LEU A 108 8.97 -1.66 11.31
N SER A 109 9.42 -2.38 10.28
CA SER A 109 9.20 -3.82 10.16
C SER A 109 9.80 -4.58 11.34
N VAL A 110 11.04 -4.26 11.71
CA VAL A 110 11.71 -4.90 12.85
C VAL A 110 11.03 -4.54 14.17
N ALA A 111 10.73 -3.25 14.39
CA ALA A 111 10.04 -2.78 15.60
C ALA A 111 8.68 -3.45 15.80
N SER A 112 7.99 -3.80 14.70
CA SER A 112 6.71 -4.52 14.73
C SER A 112 6.81 -5.92 15.35
N PHE A 113 7.98 -6.56 15.30
CA PHE A 113 8.23 -7.89 15.90
C PHE A 113 8.70 -7.83 17.36
N GLU A 114 8.99 -6.64 17.88
CA GLU A 114 9.48 -6.44 19.24
C GLU A 114 8.35 -6.17 20.27
N ASN A 115 7.09 -6.20 19.82
CA ASN A 115 5.89 -6.04 20.64
C ASN A 115 5.31 -7.36 21.17
#